data_AF-A0A2V7IC30-F1
#
_entry.id   AF-A0A2V7IC30-F1
#
_cell.length_a   1.000
_cell.length_b   1.000
_cell.length_c   1.000
_cell.angle_alpha   90.00
_cell.angle_beta   90.00
_cell.angle_gamma   90.00
#
_symmetry.space_group_name_H-M   'P 1'
#
loop_
_entity.id
_entity.type
_entity.pdbx_description
1 polymer ?
#
loop_
_entity_poly.entity_id
_entity_poly.type
_entity_poly.pdbx_seq_one_letter_code
_entity_poly.pdbx_strand_id
1 'polypeptide(L)'
;MPRIIVALALSSLVLASCKTEARKRAEIRNCSAISFDAPGIARCLVAQYRWKQSAAAVAGQARQHELDSIATVQRDSLWRIDAARHREELSRCAAAGGDVSRCLQENFAWDPDRAGATFDSVWRAEGTKHHTQFQACARQRASSIGSCLMLYYKWDPKHALALDDSIARAKIRALNSR
;
A
#
# COMPACT_ATOMS: atom_id res chain seq x y z
N MET A 1 -45.62 54.38 40.59
CA MET A 1 -46.35 53.55 39.60
C MET A 1 -45.31 52.75 38.81
N PRO A 2 -45.58 51.49 38.42
CA PRO A 2 -45.35 50.29 39.21
C PRO A 2 -44.12 49.45 38.77
N ARG A 3 -43.62 48.65 39.73
CA ARG A 3 -42.66 47.54 39.54
C ARG A 3 -43.35 46.38 38.84
N ILE A 4 -42.76 45.82 37.77
CA ILE A 4 -43.22 44.55 37.17
C ILE A 4 -42.01 43.65 36.85
N ILE A 5 -41.70 42.81 37.84
CA ILE A 5 -41.45 41.35 37.80
C ILE A 5 -40.69 40.81 36.58
N VAL A 6 -39.45 40.40 36.87
CA VAL A 6 -38.60 39.48 36.11
C VAL A 6 -39.30 38.12 35.98
N ALA A 7 -39.54 37.66 34.75
CA ALA A 7 -39.89 36.28 34.45
C ALA A 7 -38.76 35.63 33.66
N LEU A 8 -37.85 34.98 34.39
CA LEU A 8 -36.88 34.02 33.87
C LEU A 8 -37.63 32.81 33.31
N ALA A 9 -37.80 32.75 31.98
CA ALA A 9 -38.14 31.52 31.30
C ALA A 9 -36.85 30.72 31.05
N LEU A 10 -36.47 29.89 32.03
CA LEU A 10 -35.53 28.79 31.80
C LEU A 10 -36.21 27.77 30.88
N SER A 11 -35.98 27.91 29.59
CA SER A 11 -36.29 26.86 28.62
C SER A 11 -35.32 25.71 28.83
N SER A 12 -35.80 24.64 29.47
CA SER A 12 -35.13 23.38 29.69
C SER A 12 -34.69 22.78 28.35
N LEU A 13 -33.40 22.87 28.01
CA LEU A 13 -32.82 22.03 26.97
C LEU A 13 -32.91 20.58 27.44
N VAL A 14 -33.77 19.80 26.79
CA VAL A 14 -33.71 18.34 26.83
C VAL A 14 -32.39 17.93 26.17
N LEU A 15 -31.35 17.79 26.99
CA LEU A 15 -30.08 17.17 26.59
C LEU A 15 -30.35 15.69 26.31
N ALA A 16 -30.67 15.37 25.05
CA ALA A 16 -30.32 14.07 24.52
C ALA A 16 -28.81 13.89 24.80
N SER A 17 -28.44 12.81 25.50
CA SER A 17 -27.07 12.47 25.91
C SER A 17 -26.13 12.29 24.71
N CYS A 18 -25.81 13.37 24.00
CA CYS A 18 -24.74 13.43 23.02
C CYS A 18 -23.43 13.47 23.79
N LYS A 19 -22.89 12.28 24.02
CA LYS A 19 -21.52 12.09 24.50
C LYS A 19 -20.56 13.00 23.74
N THR A 20 -19.73 13.76 24.46
CA THR A 20 -18.76 14.67 23.85
C THR A 20 -17.72 13.89 23.04
N GLU A 21 -17.20 14.51 21.98
CA GLU A 21 -16.16 13.89 21.14
C GLU A 21 -14.89 13.56 21.94
N ALA A 22 -14.53 14.39 22.92
CA ALA A 22 -13.40 14.12 23.81
C ALA A 22 -13.59 12.82 24.60
N ARG A 23 -14.80 12.58 25.13
CA ARG A 23 -15.13 11.35 25.86
C ARG A 23 -15.16 10.14 24.94
N LYS A 24 -15.72 10.28 23.73
CA LYS A 24 -15.68 9.20 22.73
C LYS A 24 -14.26 8.77 22.41
N ARG A 25 -13.35 9.72 22.15
CA ARG A 25 -11.94 9.43 21.87
C ARG A 25 -11.23 8.76 23.05
N ALA A 26 -11.51 9.20 24.28
CA ALA A 26 -10.90 8.58 25.47
C ALA A 26 -11.27 7.09 25.59
N GLU A 27 -12.53 6.75 25.37
CA GLU A 27 -12.98 5.36 25.46
C GLU A 27 -12.49 4.50 24.30
N ILE A 28 -12.45 5.04 23.08
CA ILE A 28 -11.81 4.38 21.94
C ILE A 28 -10.34 4.08 22.26
N ARG A 29 -9.61 5.06 22.81
CA ARG A 29 -8.21 4.85 23.22
C ARG A 29 -8.08 3.72 24.25
N ASN A 30 -8.90 3.74 25.30
CA ASN A 30 -8.89 2.71 26.34
C ASN A 30 -9.16 1.32 25.75
N CYS A 31 -10.17 1.18 24.90
CA CYS A 31 -10.46 -0.09 24.24
C CYS A 31 -9.34 -0.53 23.28
N SER A 32 -8.72 0.41 22.55
CA SER A 32 -7.60 0.12 21.65
C SER A 32 -6.29 -0.21 22.37
N ALA A 33 -6.19 0.06 23.68
CA ALA A 33 -5.04 -0.34 24.48
C ALA A 33 -5.08 -1.84 24.84
N ILE A 34 -6.24 -2.49 24.72
CA ILE A 34 -6.47 -3.89 25.11
C ILE A 34 -6.75 -4.76 23.88
N SER A 35 -7.32 -4.18 22.82
CA SER A 35 -7.62 -4.88 21.56
C SER A 35 -7.03 -4.14 20.37
N PHE A 36 -6.36 -4.89 19.49
CA PHE A 36 -5.63 -4.33 18.35
C PHE A 36 -6.40 -4.40 17.03
N ASP A 37 -7.62 -4.98 17.03
CA ASP A 37 -8.46 -5.13 15.84
C ASP A 37 -9.81 -4.42 16.01
N ALA A 38 -10.42 -4.01 14.88
CA ALA A 38 -11.70 -3.31 14.88
C ALA A 38 -12.82 -4.09 15.59
N PRO A 39 -12.98 -5.42 15.41
CA PRO A 39 -13.99 -6.18 16.14
C PRO A 39 -13.76 -6.22 17.65
N GLY A 40 -12.51 -6.34 18.12
CA GLY A 40 -12.18 -6.29 19.54
C GLY A 40 -12.47 -4.93 20.15
N ILE A 41 -12.05 -3.85 19.48
CA ILE A 41 -12.33 -2.47 19.91
C ILE A 41 -13.85 -2.23 19.98
N ALA A 42 -14.60 -2.63 18.95
CA ALA A 42 -16.05 -2.45 18.91
C ALA A 42 -16.76 -3.23 20.04
N ARG A 43 -16.37 -4.49 20.29
CA ARG A 43 -16.92 -5.30 21.38
C ARG A 43 -16.64 -4.67 22.74
N CYS A 44 -15.43 -4.15 22.96
CA CYS A 44 -15.09 -3.43 24.18
C CYS A 44 -15.96 -2.17 24.36
N LEU A 45 -16.18 -1.38 23.30
CA LEU A 45 -17.01 -0.17 23.35
C LEU A 45 -18.48 -0.47 23.68
N VAL A 46 -19.03 -1.55 23.13
CA VAL A 46 -20.40 -2.01 23.45
C VAL A 46 -20.47 -2.48 24.90
N ALA A 47 -19.57 -3.37 25.30
CA ALA A 47 -19.61 -4.02 26.60
C ALA A 47 -19.32 -3.06 27.77
N GLN A 48 -18.28 -2.22 27.66
CA GLN A 48 -17.81 -1.39 28.76
C GLN A 48 -18.45 0.00 28.78
N TYR A 49 -18.73 0.56 27.60
CA TYR A 49 -19.14 1.97 27.46
C TYR A 49 -20.53 2.15 26.86
N ARG A 50 -21.28 1.05 26.68
CA ARG A 50 -22.67 1.00 26.20
C ARG A 50 -22.89 1.73 24.87
N TRP A 51 -21.90 1.67 23.98
CA TRP A 51 -22.06 2.21 22.62
C TRP A 51 -23.11 1.40 21.86
N LYS A 52 -23.83 2.06 20.95
CA LYS A 52 -24.65 1.36 19.94
C LYS A 52 -23.72 0.54 19.05
N GLN A 53 -24.11 -0.69 18.70
CA GLN A 53 -23.27 -1.62 17.93
C GLN A 53 -22.74 -1.01 16.63
N SER A 54 -23.59 -0.35 15.84
CA SER A 54 -23.20 0.30 14.58
C SER A 54 -22.17 1.42 14.80
N ALA A 55 -22.36 2.25 15.83
CA ALA A 55 -21.42 3.31 16.17
C ALA A 55 -20.07 2.76 16.68
N ALA A 56 -20.11 1.67 17.45
CA ALA A 56 -18.91 0.99 17.93
C ALA A 56 -18.12 0.34 16.79
N ALA A 57 -18.81 -0.26 15.81
CA ALA A 57 -18.17 -0.84 14.63
C ALA A 57 -17.43 0.21 13.80
N VAL A 58 -18.09 1.34 13.50
CA VAL A 58 -17.46 2.46 12.78
C VAL A 58 -16.26 3.02 13.56
N ALA A 59 -16.42 3.23 14.87
CA ALA A 59 -15.33 3.71 15.71
C ALA A 59 -14.14 2.73 15.78
N GLY A 60 -14.42 1.43 15.85
CA GLY A 60 -13.40 0.37 15.82
C GLY A 60 -12.63 0.36 14.49
N GLN A 61 -13.33 0.43 13.37
CA GLN A 61 -12.70 0.49 12.03
C GLN A 61 -11.83 1.74 11.87
N ALA A 62 -12.36 2.91 12.24
CA ALA A 62 -11.61 4.17 12.17
C ALA A 62 -10.34 4.11 13.03
N ARG A 63 -10.43 3.53 14.23
CA ARG A 63 -9.28 3.39 15.12
C ARG A 63 -8.26 2.39 14.59
N GLN A 64 -8.69 1.24 14.06
CA GLN A 64 -7.78 0.29 13.44
C GLN A 64 -7.02 0.95 12.27
N HIS A 65 -7.73 1.65 11.40
CA HIS A 65 -7.09 2.37 10.29
C HIS A 65 -6.06 3.41 10.79
N GLU A 66 -6.35 4.13 11.87
CA GLU A 66 -5.39 5.05 12.48
C GLU A 66 -4.14 4.32 12.99
N LEU A 67 -4.31 3.19 13.67
CA LEU A 67 -3.19 2.38 14.17
C LEU A 67 -2.34 1.82 13.03
N ASP A 68 -2.99 1.31 11.97
CA ASP A 68 -2.32 0.80 10.77
C ASP A 68 -1.55 1.91 10.05
N SER A 69 -2.11 3.12 10.01
CA SER A 69 -1.45 4.31 9.47
C SER A 69 -0.20 4.69 10.28
N ILE A 70 -0.29 4.71 11.61
CA ILE A 70 0.86 4.98 12.49
C ILE A 70 1.95 3.93 12.29
N ALA A 71 1.57 2.65 12.29
CA ALA A 71 2.51 1.54 12.07
C ALA A 71 3.20 1.65 10.70
N THR A 72 2.46 2.05 9.67
CA THR A 72 3.01 2.28 8.33
C THR A 72 4.02 3.42 8.32
N VAL A 73 3.67 4.58 8.90
CA VAL A 73 4.58 5.73 9.02
C VAL A 73 5.85 5.36 9.78
N GLN A 74 5.73 4.57 10.85
CA GLN A 74 6.89 4.13 11.64
C GLN A 74 7.79 3.21 10.81
N ARG A 75 7.23 2.21 10.11
CA ARG A 75 8.01 1.33 9.22
C ARG A 75 8.69 2.10 8.11
N ASP A 76 8.00 3.04 7.47
CA ASP A 76 8.58 3.89 6.42
C ASP A 76 9.68 4.80 6.95
N SER A 77 9.53 5.33 8.16
CA SER A 77 10.54 6.18 8.79
C SER A 77 11.82 5.38 9.07
N LEU A 78 11.68 4.18 9.66
CA LEU A 78 12.80 3.27 9.90
C LEU A 78 13.49 2.88 8.58
N TRP A 79 12.70 2.56 7.55
CA TRP A 79 13.22 2.28 6.22
C TRP A 79 14.04 3.44 5.63
N ARG A 80 13.60 4.68 5.84
CA ARG A 80 14.28 5.87 5.31
C ARG A 80 15.58 6.21 6.02
N ILE A 81 15.73 5.86 7.30
CA ILE A 81 16.99 6.05 8.04
C ILE A 81 18.14 5.36 7.32
N ASP A 82 17.87 4.18 6.77
CA ASP A 82 18.86 3.35 6.08
C ASP A 82 18.91 3.56 4.56
N ALA A 83 18.36 4.67 4.04
CA ALA A 83 18.23 4.91 2.61
C ALA A 83 19.56 4.87 1.85
N ALA A 84 20.68 5.24 2.48
CA ALA A 84 22.00 5.15 1.85
C ALA A 84 22.41 3.69 1.60
N ARG A 85 22.23 2.82 2.61
CA ARG A 85 22.47 1.38 2.50
C ARG A 85 21.56 0.77 1.43
N HIS A 86 20.26 1.08 1.46
CA HIS A 86 19.31 0.57 0.47
C HIS A 86 19.67 0.96 -0.98
N ARG A 87 20.25 2.14 -1.20
CA ARG A 87 20.74 2.55 -2.54
C ARG A 87 21.95 1.72 -2.99
N GLU A 88 22.84 1.37 -2.08
CA GLU A 88 24.00 0.53 -2.38
C GLU A 88 23.59 -0.92 -2.67
N GLU A 89 22.66 -1.47 -1.90
CA GLU A 89 22.11 -2.80 -2.14
C GLU A 89 21.42 -2.86 -3.51
N LEU A 90 20.63 -1.82 -3.84
CA LEU A 90 20.01 -1.69 -5.15
C LEU A 90 21.04 -1.59 -6.28
N SER A 91 22.11 -0.81 -6.12
CA SER A 91 23.13 -0.67 -7.17
C SER A 91 23.86 -1.98 -7.42
N ARG A 92 24.16 -2.75 -6.35
CA ARG A 92 24.76 -4.10 -6.45
C ARG A 92 23.84 -5.07 -7.21
N CYS A 93 22.55 -5.08 -6.89
CA CYS A 93 21.60 -5.96 -7.59
C CYS A 93 21.31 -5.52 -9.02
N ALA A 94 21.21 -4.21 -9.29
CA ALA A 94 20.97 -3.70 -10.63
C ALA A 94 22.16 -3.94 -11.58
N ALA A 95 23.39 -3.87 -11.06
CA ALA A 95 24.59 -4.11 -11.86
C ALA A 95 24.71 -5.55 -12.37
N ALA A 96 24.19 -6.54 -11.62
CA ALA A 96 24.18 -7.95 -12.04
C ALA A 96 23.21 -8.22 -13.19
N GLY A 97 22.21 -7.35 -13.41
CA GLY A 97 21.09 -7.59 -14.29
C GLY A 97 20.14 -8.69 -13.76
N GLY A 98 19.10 -9.01 -14.53
CA GLY A 98 18.13 -10.04 -14.15
C GLY A 98 17.08 -9.54 -13.14
N ASP A 99 16.64 -10.47 -12.29
CA ASP A 99 15.60 -10.24 -11.30
C ASP A 99 16.17 -9.50 -10.07
N VAL A 100 16.12 -8.17 -10.12
CA VAL A 100 16.56 -7.30 -9.03
C VAL A 100 15.74 -7.56 -7.77
N SER A 101 14.44 -7.86 -7.90
CA SER A 101 13.58 -8.13 -6.74
C SER A 101 14.06 -9.36 -5.98
N ARG A 102 14.34 -10.45 -6.70
CA ARG A 102 14.89 -11.67 -6.09
C ARG A 102 16.26 -11.42 -5.45
N CYS A 103 17.14 -10.67 -6.12
CA CYS A 103 18.44 -10.33 -5.56
C CYS A 103 18.32 -9.55 -4.23
N LEU A 104 17.42 -8.57 -4.16
CA LEU A 104 17.17 -7.78 -2.95
C LEU A 104 16.61 -8.62 -1.80
N GLN A 105 15.72 -9.56 -2.10
CA GLN A 105 15.14 -10.47 -1.10
C GLN A 105 16.17 -11.48 -0.58
N GLU A 106 16.88 -12.17 -1.47
CA GLU A 106 17.78 -13.28 -1.09
C GLU A 106 19.06 -12.78 -0.42
N ASN A 107 19.61 -11.65 -0.86
CA ASN A 107 20.92 -11.17 -0.38
C ASN A 107 20.82 -10.08 0.70
N PHE A 108 19.71 -9.34 0.75
CA PHE A 108 19.56 -8.18 1.64
C PHE A 108 18.29 -8.21 2.48
N ALA A 109 17.52 -9.31 2.43
CA ALA A 109 16.30 -9.51 3.22
C ALA A 109 15.28 -8.36 3.08
N TRP A 110 15.20 -7.76 1.88
CA TRP A 110 14.18 -6.77 1.61
C TRP A 110 12.79 -7.39 1.71
N ASP A 111 11.84 -6.61 2.24
CA ASP A 111 10.43 -6.95 2.20
C ASP A 111 9.98 -7.22 0.75
N PRO A 112 9.22 -8.30 0.47
CA PRO A 112 8.83 -8.68 -0.89
C PRO A 112 8.09 -7.57 -1.66
N ASP A 113 7.20 -6.83 -1.00
CA ASP A 113 6.43 -5.77 -1.65
C ASP A 113 7.34 -4.60 -2.03
N ARG A 114 8.28 -4.23 -1.15
CA ARG A 114 9.27 -3.19 -1.44
C ARG A 114 10.26 -3.60 -2.53
N ALA A 115 10.76 -4.84 -2.49
CA ALA A 115 11.66 -5.36 -3.50
C ALA A 115 10.99 -5.40 -4.88
N GLY A 116 9.75 -5.88 -4.94
CA GLY A 116 8.93 -5.90 -6.15
C GLY A 116 8.67 -4.51 -6.71
N ALA A 117 8.19 -3.58 -5.87
CA ALA A 117 7.93 -2.20 -6.30
C ALA A 117 9.21 -1.48 -6.78
N THR A 118 10.35 -1.76 -6.14
CA THR A 118 11.64 -1.22 -6.54
C THR A 118 12.09 -1.79 -7.88
N PHE A 119 11.97 -3.09 -8.08
CA PHE A 119 12.28 -3.72 -9.35
C PHE A 119 11.41 -3.18 -10.49
N ASP A 120 10.10 -3.07 -10.28
CA ASP A 120 9.19 -2.50 -11.28
C ASP A 120 9.52 -1.04 -11.61
N SER A 121 9.98 -0.26 -10.62
CA SER A 121 10.41 1.13 -10.81
C SER A 121 11.68 1.21 -11.66
N VAL A 122 12.69 0.40 -11.31
CA VAL A 122 13.95 0.30 -12.08
C VAL A 122 13.67 -0.17 -13.49
N TRP A 123 12.82 -1.19 -13.65
CA TRP A 123 12.42 -1.71 -14.95
C TRP A 123 11.80 -0.60 -15.81
N ARG A 124 10.83 0.14 -15.28
CA ARG A 124 10.19 1.25 -16.00
C ARG A 124 11.17 2.38 -16.34
N ALA A 125 12.10 2.70 -15.45
CA ALA A 125 13.12 3.73 -15.69
C ALA A 125 14.05 3.37 -16.86
N GLU A 126 14.28 2.07 -17.11
CA GLU A 126 15.12 1.59 -18.22
C GLU A 126 14.35 1.35 -19.54
N GLY A 127 13.10 1.82 -19.67
CA GLY A 127 12.24 1.51 -20.83
C GLY A 127 12.85 1.80 -22.22
N THR A 128 13.61 2.90 -22.38
CA THR A 128 14.30 3.22 -23.65
C THR A 128 15.40 2.21 -23.98
N LYS A 129 16.15 1.76 -22.96
CA LYS A 129 17.17 0.72 -23.09
C LYS A 129 16.52 -0.61 -23.47
N HIS A 130 15.44 -0.98 -22.79
CA HIS A 130 14.66 -2.19 -23.10
C HIS A 130 14.12 -2.19 -24.52
N HIS A 131 13.61 -1.05 -24.99
CA HIS A 131 13.14 -0.90 -26.36
C HIS A 131 14.25 -1.14 -27.39
N THR A 132 15.46 -0.61 -27.13
CA THR A 132 16.61 -0.79 -28.01
C THR A 132 17.05 -2.25 -28.08
N GLN A 133 17.08 -2.93 -26.92
CA GLN A 133 17.40 -4.37 -26.82
C GLN A 133 16.37 -5.23 -27.56
N PHE A 134 15.09 -4.90 -27.41
CA PHE A 134 14.01 -5.52 -28.17
C PHE A 134 14.22 -5.39 -29.68
N GLN A 135 14.51 -4.18 -30.18
CA GLN A 135 14.76 -3.97 -31.62
C GLN A 135 15.96 -4.78 -32.12
N ALA A 136 17.03 -4.88 -31.31
CA ALA A 136 18.20 -5.69 -31.66
C ALA A 136 17.84 -7.18 -31.79
N CYS A 137 17.14 -7.74 -30.80
CA CYS A 137 16.69 -9.13 -30.84
C CYS A 137 15.68 -9.42 -31.96
N ALA A 138 14.78 -8.47 -32.26
CA ALA A 138 13.81 -8.61 -33.35
C ALA A 138 14.49 -8.71 -34.73
N ARG A 139 15.65 -8.05 -34.92
CA ARG A 139 16.43 -8.14 -36.17
C ARG A 139 17.17 -9.46 -36.33
N GLN A 140 17.56 -10.11 -35.23
CA GLN A 140 18.34 -11.36 -35.26
C GLN A 140 17.53 -12.60 -35.69
N ARG A 141 16.22 -12.49 -35.92
CA ARG A 141 15.33 -13.63 -36.27
C ARG A 141 15.50 -14.84 -35.32
N ALA A 142 15.73 -14.59 -34.04
CA ALA A 142 15.76 -15.65 -33.02
C ALA A 142 14.40 -16.38 -32.94
N SER A 143 14.42 -17.64 -32.52
CA SER A 143 13.22 -18.47 -32.35
C SER A 143 12.19 -17.87 -31.39
N SER A 144 12.64 -17.16 -30.35
CA SER A 144 11.85 -16.33 -29.44
C SER A 144 12.62 -15.05 -29.10
N ILE A 145 11.94 -13.90 -29.14
CA ILE A 145 12.54 -12.61 -28.79
C ILE A 145 12.83 -12.59 -27.28
N GLY A 146 11.92 -13.12 -26.46
CA GLY A 146 12.14 -13.29 -25.02
C GLY A 146 13.42 -14.07 -24.70
N SER A 147 13.67 -15.18 -25.40
CA SER A 147 14.88 -16.00 -25.20
C SER A 147 16.17 -15.24 -25.54
N CYS A 148 16.17 -14.47 -26.64
CA CYS A 148 17.28 -13.58 -26.99
C CYS A 148 17.55 -12.55 -25.87
N LEU A 149 16.48 -11.94 -25.34
CA LEU A 149 16.59 -10.92 -24.29
C LEU A 149 17.11 -11.51 -22.96
N MET A 150 16.67 -12.71 -22.59
CA MET A 150 17.20 -13.41 -21.41
C MET A 150 18.68 -13.75 -21.57
N LEU A 151 19.09 -14.27 -22.73
CA LEU A 151 20.46 -14.73 -22.97
C LEU A 151 21.45 -13.56 -23.01
N TYR A 152 21.16 -12.55 -23.84
CA TYR A 152 22.09 -11.47 -24.18
C TYR A 152 21.96 -10.24 -23.29
N TYR A 153 20.76 -9.94 -22.78
CA TYR A 153 20.49 -8.72 -22.04
C TYR A 153 20.06 -8.96 -20.58
N LYS A 154 20.07 -10.22 -20.15
CA LYS A 154 19.73 -10.63 -18.78
C LYS A 154 18.37 -10.10 -18.35
N TRP A 155 17.39 -10.08 -19.26
CA TRP A 155 16.01 -9.88 -18.86
C TRP A 155 15.60 -11.03 -17.93
N ASP A 156 14.85 -10.72 -16.88
CA ASP A 156 14.25 -11.76 -16.06
C ASP A 156 13.18 -12.53 -16.87
N PRO A 157 12.90 -13.79 -16.48
CA PRO A 157 11.94 -14.61 -17.19
C PRO A 157 10.53 -14.02 -17.25
N LYS A 158 10.08 -13.32 -16.21
CA LYS A 158 8.71 -12.78 -16.14
C LYS A 158 8.50 -11.71 -17.22
N HIS A 159 9.42 -10.77 -17.37
CA HIS A 159 9.31 -9.74 -18.40
C HIS A 159 9.53 -10.29 -19.82
N ALA A 160 10.44 -11.25 -20.00
CA ALA A 160 10.67 -11.88 -21.29
C ALA A 160 9.44 -12.66 -21.79
N LEU A 161 8.80 -13.44 -20.91
CA LEU A 161 7.58 -14.17 -21.23
C LEU A 161 6.40 -13.22 -21.50
N ALA A 162 6.23 -12.17 -20.68
CA ALA A 162 5.18 -11.18 -20.88
C ALA A 162 5.29 -10.48 -22.25
N LEU A 163 6.51 -10.25 -22.73
CA LEU A 163 6.76 -9.70 -24.05
C LEU A 163 6.35 -10.67 -25.17
N ASP A 164 6.82 -11.92 -25.13
CA ASP A 164 6.48 -12.93 -26.15
C ASP A 164 4.96 -13.14 -26.23
N ASP A 165 4.29 -13.19 -25.08
CA ASP A 165 2.83 -13.23 -24.95
C ASP A 165 2.15 -12.01 -25.59
N SER A 166 2.69 -10.81 -25.37
CA SER A 166 2.18 -9.57 -25.96
C SER A 166 2.28 -9.59 -27.49
N ILE A 167 3.40 -10.08 -28.02
CA ILE A 167 3.64 -10.24 -29.45
C ILE A 167 2.68 -11.28 -30.04
N ALA A 168 2.51 -12.43 -29.39
CA ALA A 168 1.58 -13.48 -29.84
C ALA A 168 0.14 -12.93 -29.92
N ARG A 169 -0.32 -12.23 -28.87
CA ARG A 169 -1.65 -11.58 -28.86
C ARG A 169 -1.79 -10.53 -29.97
N ALA A 170 -0.74 -9.74 -30.22
CA ALA A 170 -0.77 -8.75 -31.30
C ALA A 170 -0.90 -9.40 -32.68
N LYS A 171 -0.20 -10.51 -32.93
CA LYS A 171 -0.31 -11.28 -34.18
C LYS A 171 -1.72 -11.83 -34.38
N ILE A 172 -2.32 -12.43 -33.35
CA ILE A 172 -3.70 -12.96 -33.43
C ILE A 172 -4.69 -11.84 -33.76
N ARG A 173 -4.59 -10.69 -33.07
CA ARG A 173 -5.44 -9.53 -33.36
C ARG A 173 -5.31 -9.04 -34.80
N ALA A 174 -4.08 -8.96 -35.32
CA ALA A 174 -3.82 -8.53 -36.69
C ALA A 174 -4.39 -9.49 -37.75
N LEU A 175 -4.44 -10.79 -37.45
CA LEU A 175 -5.07 -11.79 -38.32
C LEU A 175 -6.59 -11.68 -38.31
N ASN A 176 -7.20 -11.42 -37.14
CA ASN A 176 -8.66 -11.31 -37.00
C ASN A 176 -9.21 -9.96 -37.48
N SER A 177 -8.36 -8.96 -37.70
CA SER A 177 -8.73 -7.65 -38.24
C SER A 177 -8.60 -7.54 -39.76
N ARG A 178 -8.26 -8.65 -40.45
CA ARG A 178 -8.22 -8.76 -41.90
C ARG A 178 -9.40 -9.57 -42.38
#